data_AF-A0A8D8ANY2-F1
#
_entry.id   AF-A0A8D8ANY2-F1
#
_cell.length_a   1.000
_cell.length_b   1.000
_cell.length_c   1.000
_cell.angle_alpha   90.00
_cell.angle_beta   90.00
_cell.angle_gamma   90.00
#
_symmetry.space_group_name_H-M   'P 1'
#
loop_
_entity.id
_entity.type
_entity.pdbx_description
1 polymer ?
#
loop_
_entity_poly.entity_id
_entity_poly.type
_entity_poly.pdbx_seq_one_letter_code
_entity_poly.pdbx_strand_id
1 'polypeptide(L)'
;MHGPNIFGIEPPSFYFFNLLLNFNVVWSLVICYPLVLLVCIIQSNFQRKMRKTTMDSYFWKMLPAYIWMLVFFIQPHKEERFLFPIYPLLTLCAVLCIENIKRIWNCIFNGERDIFQKILLNGTIVIFLLLSLSRIFALYIHYQAPMKISMVLGEAVSEKNVCIAKEWHRIPGNFFMPKNHHLRFVRSSFNGILPAYFDETKKGTALVHNYFNDMNLPSDYMLFNLTECDFLIDSDFGEKYRIHDIEQNYSKDKSTWEIIKSMPFLDSKVSSSFFRAFYVPLISTKYTKFGNFNLLKRKK
;
A
#
# COMPACT_ATOMS: atom_id res chain seq x y z
N MET A 1 20.06 -17.68 -11.60
CA MET A 1 18.81 -16.95 -11.32
C MET A 1 19.07 -16.09 -10.09
N HIS A 2 19.16 -14.78 -10.27
CA HIS A 2 19.28 -13.85 -9.17
C HIS A 2 17.93 -13.75 -8.43
N GLY A 3 17.98 -13.67 -7.10
CA GLY A 3 16.78 -13.61 -6.26
C GLY A 3 16.13 -12.22 -6.27
N PRO A 4 14.94 -12.06 -5.66
CA PRO A 4 14.18 -10.80 -5.65
C PRO A 4 14.85 -9.68 -4.84
N ASN A 5 15.96 -9.96 -4.16
CA ASN A 5 16.71 -8.99 -3.33
C ASN A 5 17.24 -7.79 -4.11
N ILE A 6 17.35 -7.91 -5.43
CA ILE A 6 17.77 -6.83 -6.34
C ILE A 6 16.79 -5.65 -6.39
N PHE A 7 15.56 -5.85 -5.90
CA PHE A 7 14.52 -4.82 -5.81
C PHE A 7 14.40 -4.19 -4.41
N GLY A 8 15.34 -4.49 -3.51
CA GLY A 8 15.35 -4.01 -2.14
C GLY A 8 14.95 -5.06 -1.11
N ILE A 9 15.24 -4.78 0.16
CA ILE A 9 14.93 -5.65 1.30
C ILE A 9 14.22 -4.84 2.38
N GLU A 10 13.33 -5.48 3.12
CA GLU A 10 12.55 -4.85 4.18
C GLU A 10 12.60 -5.70 5.46
N PRO A 11 12.57 -5.08 6.65
CA PRO A 11 12.55 -5.81 7.92
C PRO A 11 11.23 -6.58 8.11
N PRO A 12 11.19 -7.61 8.98
CA PRO A 12 9.97 -8.34 9.34
C PRO A 12 8.83 -7.45 9.85
N SER A 13 9.16 -6.28 10.42
CA SER A 13 8.17 -5.30 10.86
C SER A 13 7.29 -4.79 9.72
N PHE A 14 7.77 -4.81 8.46
CA PHE A 14 6.99 -4.43 7.29
C PHE A 14 5.66 -5.18 7.21
N TYR A 15 5.70 -6.52 7.28
CA TYR A 15 4.47 -7.32 7.22
C TYR A 15 3.61 -7.18 8.46
N PHE A 16 4.22 -7.03 9.64
CA PHE A 16 3.47 -6.77 10.87
C PHE A 16 2.65 -5.48 10.77
N PHE A 17 3.28 -4.37 10.36
CA PHE A 17 2.58 -3.09 10.19
C PHE A 17 1.61 -3.13 9.01
N ASN A 18 1.94 -3.80 7.91
CA ASN A 18 1.03 -3.96 6.80
C ASN A 18 -0.26 -4.68 7.20
N LEU A 19 -0.15 -5.82 7.89
CA LEU A 19 -1.30 -6.57 8.39
C LEU A 19 -2.05 -5.80 9.48
N LEU A 20 -1.35 -5.12 10.39
CA LEU A 20 -1.99 -4.28 11.41
C LEU A 20 -2.80 -3.15 10.77
N LEU A 21 -2.26 -2.48 9.76
CA LEU A 21 -2.91 -1.36 9.11
C LEU A 21 -4.09 -1.78 8.22
N ASN A 22 -4.00 -2.93 7.54
CA ASN A 22 -5.06 -3.39 6.64
C ASN A 22 -6.14 -4.21 7.37
N PHE A 23 -5.77 -5.03 8.35
CA PHE A 23 -6.70 -5.90 9.10
C PHE A 23 -7.06 -5.39 10.49
N ASN A 24 -6.38 -4.37 11.02
CA ASN A 24 -6.70 -3.73 12.30
C ASN A 24 -6.86 -4.78 13.43
N VAL A 25 -8.02 -4.78 14.11
CA VAL A 25 -8.35 -5.70 15.21
C VAL A 25 -8.35 -7.17 14.77
N VAL A 26 -8.66 -7.46 13.51
CA VAL A 26 -8.62 -8.84 12.98
C VAL A 26 -7.20 -9.39 13.10
N TRP A 27 -6.18 -8.58 12.81
CA TRP A 27 -4.79 -9.02 12.95
C TRP A 27 -4.44 -9.34 14.41
N SER A 28 -4.88 -8.52 15.37
CA SER A 28 -4.72 -8.81 16.79
C SER A 28 -5.34 -10.15 17.19
N LEU A 29 -6.55 -10.45 16.69
CA LEU A 29 -7.23 -11.72 16.93
C LEU A 29 -6.48 -12.91 16.33
N VAL A 30 -5.88 -12.77 15.15
CA VAL A 30 -5.04 -13.82 14.55
C VAL A 30 -3.82 -14.10 15.42
N ILE A 31 -3.12 -13.07 15.91
CA ILE A 31 -1.96 -13.24 16.79
C ILE A 31 -2.36 -13.91 18.12
N CYS A 32 -3.52 -13.57 18.68
CA CYS A 32 -4.01 -14.16 19.93
C CYS A 32 -4.49 -15.60 19.76
N TYR A 33 -4.86 -16.03 18.55
CA TYR A 33 -5.53 -17.31 18.32
C TYR A 33 -4.75 -18.55 18.81
N PRO A 34 -3.42 -18.68 18.59
CA PRO A 34 -2.65 -19.79 19.14
C PRO A 34 -2.76 -19.91 20.67
N LEU A 35 -2.77 -18.79 21.39
CA LEU A 35 -2.93 -18.78 22.85
C LEU A 35 -4.35 -19.21 23.26
N VAL A 36 -5.37 -18.72 22.55
CA VAL A 36 -6.77 -19.12 22.77
C VAL A 36 -6.95 -20.62 22.54
N LEU A 37 -6.35 -21.17 21.48
CA LEU A 37 -6.35 -22.61 21.21
C LEU A 37 -5.69 -23.41 22.34
N LEU A 38 -4.54 -22.96 22.84
CA LEU A 38 -3.83 -23.61 23.94
C LEU A 38 -4.70 -23.67 25.21
N VAL A 39 -5.40 -22.59 25.54
CA VAL A 39 -6.34 -22.56 26.68
C VAL A 39 -7.50 -23.55 26.46
N CYS A 40 -8.10 -23.58 25.26
CA CYS A 40 -9.15 -24.54 24.93
C CYS A 40 -8.68 -26.00 25.08
N ILE A 41 -7.45 -26.32 24.66
CA ILE A 41 -6.88 -27.66 24.77
C ILE A 41 -6.72 -28.04 26.25
N ILE A 42 -6.16 -27.16 27.08
CA ILE A 42 -5.99 -27.39 28.53
C ILE A 42 -7.34 -27.63 29.20
N GLN A 43 -8.34 -26.78 28.92
CA GLN A 43 -9.69 -26.92 29.48
C GLN A 43 -10.37 -28.23 29.04
N SER A 44 -10.20 -28.63 27.78
CA SER A 44 -10.80 -29.87 27.26
C SER A 44 -10.22 -31.12 27.94
N ASN A 45 -8.93 -31.11 28.26
CA ASN A 45 -8.27 -32.19 28.99
C ASN A 45 -8.75 -32.25 30.45
N PHE A 46 -9.00 -31.09 31.08
CA PHE A 46 -9.44 -31.01 32.47
C PHE A 46 -10.92 -31.38 32.65
N GLN A 47 -11.81 -30.88 31.78
CA GLN A 47 -13.25 -31.06 31.96
C GLN A 47 -13.81 -32.39 31.42
N ARG A 48 -13.02 -33.25 30.76
CA ARG A 48 -13.40 -34.60 30.25
C ARG A 48 -14.72 -34.69 29.44
N LYS A 49 -15.34 -33.55 29.10
CA LYS A 49 -16.69 -33.45 28.54
C LYS A 49 -16.71 -32.93 27.11
N MET A 50 -15.55 -32.68 26.50
CA MET A 50 -15.45 -32.04 25.17
C MET A 50 -14.84 -32.94 24.11
N ARG A 51 -15.52 -32.96 22.96
CA ARG A 51 -15.34 -33.81 21.78
C ARG A 51 -14.00 -33.50 21.07
N LYS A 52 -12.97 -34.32 21.31
CA LYS A 52 -11.61 -34.19 20.71
C LYS A 52 -11.61 -33.99 19.19
N THR A 53 -12.55 -34.60 18.47
CA THR A 53 -12.58 -34.61 16.98
C THR A 53 -12.86 -33.24 16.34
N THR A 54 -13.42 -32.26 17.05
CA THR A 54 -13.72 -30.95 16.45
C THR A 54 -12.52 -30.00 16.47
N MET A 55 -11.64 -30.11 17.47
CA MET A 55 -10.48 -29.21 17.64
C MET A 55 -9.34 -29.53 16.66
N ASP A 56 -9.08 -30.81 16.41
CA ASP A 56 -8.07 -31.24 15.42
C ASP A 56 -8.42 -30.74 14.01
N SER A 57 -9.71 -30.73 13.66
CA SER A 57 -10.18 -30.23 12.35
C SER A 57 -9.90 -28.75 12.13
N TYR A 58 -9.93 -27.91 13.17
CA TYR A 58 -9.68 -26.47 13.04
C TYR A 58 -8.20 -26.15 12.87
N PHE A 59 -7.31 -26.89 13.54
CA PHE A 59 -5.87 -26.70 13.42
C PHE A 59 -5.39 -26.92 11.96
N TRP A 60 -5.79 -28.05 11.36
CA TRP A 60 -5.42 -28.38 9.99
C TRP A 60 -5.93 -27.38 8.95
N LYS A 61 -7.11 -26.79 9.18
CA LYS A 61 -7.69 -25.77 8.29
C LYS A 61 -6.95 -24.43 8.34
N MET A 62 -6.28 -24.10 9.44
CA MET A 62 -5.57 -22.82 9.59
C MET A 62 -4.06 -22.93 9.27
N LEU A 63 -3.51 -24.14 9.29
CA LEU A 63 -2.10 -24.40 9.03
C LEU A 63 -1.55 -23.70 7.76
N PRO A 64 -2.29 -23.65 6.61
CA PRO A 64 -1.80 -22.96 5.42
C PRO A 64 -1.51 -21.47 5.65
N ALA A 65 -2.31 -20.77 6.46
CA ALA A 65 -2.09 -19.35 6.74
C ALA A 65 -0.80 -19.11 7.52
N TYR A 66 -0.54 -19.94 8.55
CA TYR A 66 0.66 -19.82 9.38
C TYR A 66 1.93 -20.26 8.64
N ILE A 67 1.86 -21.32 7.84
CA ILE A 67 2.98 -21.73 6.98
C ILE A 67 3.31 -20.62 5.99
N TRP A 68 2.30 -20.06 5.32
CA TRP A 68 2.51 -18.95 4.38
C TRP A 68 3.15 -17.74 5.04
N MET A 69 2.63 -17.33 6.20
CA MET A 69 3.24 -16.25 6.98
C MET A 69 4.69 -16.56 7.34
N LEU A 70 5.00 -17.77 7.83
CA LEU A 70 6.35 -18.17 8.18
C LEU A 70 7.31 -18.07 6.97
N VAL A 71 6.90 -18.60 5.81
CA VAL A 71 7.71 -18.57 4.59
C VAL A 71 8.01 -17.14 4.17
N PHE A 72 6.99 -16.28 4.07
CA PHE A 72 7.18 -14.91 3.58
C PHE A 72 7.86 -14.00 4.62
N PHE A 73 7.64 -14.19 5.92
CA PHE A 73 8.33 -13.41 6.94
C PHE A 73 9.85 -13.68 6.97
N ILE A 74 10.27 -14.92 6.66
CA ILE A 74 11.69 -15.29 6.57
C ILE A 74 12.35 -14.70 5.31
N GLN A 75 11.59 -14.51 4.22
CA GLN A 75 12.15 -13.96 2.99
C GLN A 75 12.62 -12.50 3.19
N PRO A 76 13.83 -12.14 2.73
CA PRO A 76 14.37 -10.79 2.88
C PRO A 76 13.60 -9.74 2.07
N HIS A 77 13.24 -10.07 0.84
CA HIS A 77 12.38 -9.22 0.01
C HIS A 77 10.91 -9.39 0.41
N LYS A 78 10.20 -8.27 0.57
CA LYS A 78 8.81 -8.26 1.06
C LYS A 78 7.97 -7.32 0.21
N GLU A 79 6.78 -7.76 -0.13
CA GLU A 79 5.78 -6.95 -0.81
C GLU A 79 4.39 -7.29 -0.27
N GLU A 80 3.53 -6.27 -0.14
CA GLU A 80 2.16 -6.45 0.34
C GLU A 80 1.39 -7.52 -0.44
N ARG A 81 1.55 -7.56 -1.77
CA ARG A 81 0.84 -8.49 -2.67
C ARG A 81 1.15 -9.97 -2.41
N PHE A 82 2.28 -10.31 -1.79
CA PHE A 82 2.61 -11.70 -1.46
C PHE A 82 1.72 -12.27 -0.35
N LEU A 83 1.09 -11.42 0.47
CA LEU A 83 0.18 -11.85 1.52
C LEU A 83 -1.28 -11.92 1.07
N PHE A 84 -1.63 -11.35 -0.08
CA PHE A 84 -3.00 -11.35 -0.61
C PHE A 84 -3.70 -12.73 -0.59
N PRO A 85 -3.03 -13.85 -0.95
CA PRO A 85 -3.67 -15.16 -0.97
C PRO A 85 -4.21 -15.65 0.39
N ILE A 86 -3.63 -15.19 1.51
CA ILE A 86 -4.03 -15.65 2.84
C ILE A 86 -5.02 -14.73 3.55
N TYR A 87 -5.39 -13.60 2.94
CA TYR A 87 -6.33 -12.63 3.51
C TYR A 87 -7.67 -13.26 3.95
N PRO A 88 -8.31 -14.15 3.15
CA PRO A 88 -9.52 -14.86 3.60
C PRO A 88 -9.26 -15.76 4.81
N LEU A 89 -8.10 -16.45 4.86
CA LEU A 89 -7.77 -17.33 5.98
C LEU A 89 -7.52 -16.56 7.27
N LEU A 90 -6.96 -15.34 7.20
CA LEU A 90 -6.81 -14.47 8.37
C LEU A 90 -8.17 -14.10 8.97
N THR A 91 -9.16 -13.80 8.13
CA THR A 91 -10.53 -13.51 8.61
C THR A 91 -11.15 -14.74 9.27
N LEU A 92 -10.92 -15.93 8.71
CA LEU A 92 -11.38 -17.20 9.30
C LEU A 92 -10.71 -17.48 10.66
N CYS A 93 -9.39 -17.26 10.78
CA CYS A 93 -8.67 -17.35 12.05
C CYS A 93 -9.29 -16.44 13.11
N ALA A 94 -9.62 -15.19 12.76
CA ALA A 94 -10.21 -14.24 13.69
C ALA A 94 -11.63 -14.64 14.14
N VAL A 95 -12.47 -15.13 13.23
CA VAL A 95 -13.81 -15.65 13.58
C VAL A 95 -13.71 -16.84 14.52
N LEU A 96 -12.82 -17.81 14.21
CA LEU A 96 -12.59 -18.95 15.09
C LEU A 96 -12.02 -18.55 16.46
N CYS A 97 -11.19 -17.50 16.50
CA CYS A 97 -10.67 -16.93 17.73
C CYS A 97 -11.81 -16.39 18.61
N ILE A 98 -12.71 -15.59 18.03
CA ILE A 98 -13.90 -15.07 18.72
C ILE A 98 -14.77 -16.23 19.24
N GLU A 99 -15.06 -17.23 18.41
CA GLU A 99 -15.89 -18.37 18.81
C GLU A 99 -15.27 -19.16 19.98
N ASN A 100 -13.96 -19.36 19.97
CA ASN A 100 -13.26 -20.02 21.07
C ASN A 100 -13.20 -19.15 22.34
N ILE A 101 -13.04 -17.83 22.22
CA ILE A 101 -13.14 -16.90 23.36
C ILE A 101 -14.54 -16.99 24.00
N LYS A 102 -15.61 -16.99 23.20
CA LYS A 102 -16.98 -17.16 23.71
C LYS A 102 -17.15 -18.48 24.46
N ARG A 103 -16.59 -19.58 23.94
CA ARG A 103 -16.62 -20.90 24.60
C ARG A 103 -15.88 -20.88 25.94
N ILE A 104 -14.66 -20.34 25.97
CA ILE A 104 -13.87 -20.20 27.20
C ILE A 104 -14.66 -19.39 28.24
N TRP A 105 -15.25 -18.26 27.82
CA TRP A 105 -16.07 -17.42 28.69
C TRP A 105 -17.26 -18.19 29.28
N ASN A 106 -18.00 -18.93 28.47
CA ASN A 106 -19.15 -19.73 28.91
C ASN A 106 -18.77 -20.83 29.90
N CYS A 107 -17.55 -21.39 29.80
CA CYS A 107 -17.07 -22.40 30.73
C CYS A 107 -16.65 -21.81 32.09
N ILE A 108 -16.13 -20.57 32.10
CA ILE A 108 -15.63 -19.92 33.31
C ILE A 108 -16.74 -19.20 34.06
N PHE A 109 -17.58 -18.45 33.34
CA PHE A 109 -18.62 -17.62 33.91
C PHE A 109 -20.00 -18.23 33.65
N ASN A 110 -20.66 -18.69 34.71
CA ASN A 110 -22.03 -19.22 34.66
C ASN A 110 -23.13 -18.15 34.44
N GLY A 111 -22.76 -16.86 34.27
CA GLY A 111 -23.68 -15.71 34.19
C GLY A 111 -24.33 -15.45 32.82
N GLU A 112 -24.81 -14.22 32.59
CA GLU A 112 -25.57 -13.79 31.40
C GLU A 112 -24.76 -13.91 30.09
N ARG A 113 -25.02 -14.99 29.34
CA ARG A 113 -24.20 -15.46 28.21
C ARG A 113 -24.40 -14.65 26.93
N ASP A 114 -25.61 -14.15 26.71
CA ASP A 114 -25.97 -13.54 25.42
C ASP A 114 -25.43 -12.13 25.27
N ILE A 115 -25.34 -11.37 26.36
CA ILE A 115 -24.93 -9.97 26.32
C ILE A 115 -23.44 -9.87 25.96
N PHE A 116 -22.57 -10.60 26.66
CA PHE A 116 -21.13 -10.58 26.40
C PHE A 116 -20.81 -11.03 24.97
N GLN A 117 -21.41 -12.13 24.51
CA GLN A 117 -21.15 -12.66 23.17
C GLN A 117 -21.59 -11.70 22.06
N LYS A 118 -22.74 -11.02 22.24
CA LYS A 118 -23.22 -9.98 21.33
C LYS A 118 -22.30 -8.76 21.35
N ILE A 119 -21.88 -8.29 22.52
CA ILE A 119 -20.95 -7.17 22.65
C ILE A 119 -19.60 -7.48 22.00
N LEU A 120 -19.03 -8.67 22.23
CA LEU A 120 -17.75 -9.06 21.66
C LEU A 120 -17.80 -9.10 20.13
N LEU A 121 -18.80 -9.76 19.55
CA LEU A 121 -18.94 -9.86 18.09
C LEU A 121 -19.25 -8.50 17.47
N ASN A 122 -20.31 -7.83 17.94
CA ASN A 122 -20.74 -6.55 17.37
C ASN A 122 -19.70 -5.46 17.61
N GLY A 123 -19.07 -5.44 18.79
CA GLY A 123 -17.99 -4.52 19.11
C GLY A 123 -16.79 -4.69 18.18
N THR A 124 -16.38 -5.94 17.91
CA THR A 124 -15.28 -6.21 16.96
C THR A 124 -15.63 -5.72 15.56
N ILE A 125 -16.83 -5.99 15.07
CA ILE A 125 -17.30 -5.53 13.75
C ILE A 125 -17.33 -4.00 13.68
N VAL A 126 -17.93 -3.35 14.68
CA VAL A 126 -18.03 -1.88 14.74
C VAL A 126 -16.64 -1.25 14.76
N ILE A 127 -15.72 -1.73 15.61
CA ILE A 127 -14.35 -1.19 15.67
C ILE A 127 -13.62 -1.42 14.35
N PHE A 128 -13.75 -2.62 13.76
CA PHE A 128 -13.14 -2.91 12.46
C PHE A 128 -13.64 -1.94 11.38
N LEU A 129 -14.96 -1.73 11.29
CA LEU A 129 -15.55 -0.80 10.32
C LEU A 129 -15.08 0.64 10.55
N LEU A 130 -15.07 1.11 11.81
CA LEU A 130 -14.62 2.46 12.14
C LEU A 130 -13.16 2.70 11.76
N LEU A 131 -12.25 1.78 12.12
CA LEU A 131 -10.83 1.90 11.77
C LEU A 131 -10.59 1.79 10.27
N SER A 132 -11.33 0.90 9.59
CA SER A 132 -11.21 0.73 8.14
C SER A 132 -11.70 1.95 7.38
N LEU A 133 -12.86 2.52 7.77
CA LEU A 133 -13.36 3.76 7.18
C LEU A 133 -12.41 4.93 7.46
N SER A 134 -11.92 5.07 8.71
CA SER A 134 -10.93 6.09 9.06
C SER A 134 -9.68 6.00 8.19
N ARG A 135 -9.19 4.79 7.92
CA ARG A 135 -8.04 4.56 7.02
C ARG A 135 -8.36 4.89 5.57
N ILE A 136 -9.53 4.50 5.06
CA ILE A 136 -9.98 4.85 3.70
C ILE A 136 -10.02 6.36 3.53
N PHE A 137 -10.59 7.09 4.50
CA PHE A 137 -10.59 8.56 4.50
C PHE A 137 -9.19 9.14 4.54
N ALA A 138 -8.29 8.58 5.37
CA ALA A 138 -6.89 9.01 5.42
C ALA A 138 -6.21 8.85 4.05
N LEU A 139 -6.33 7.69 3.42
CA LEU A 139 -5.73 7.43 2.11
C LEU A 139 -6.30 8.35 1.03
N TYR A 140 -7.62 8.55 1.02
CA TYR A 140 -8.27 9.45 0.07
C TYR A 140 -7.81 10.91 0.26
N ILE A 141 -7.84 11.43 1.49
CA ILE A 141 -7.48 12.83 1.75
C ILE A 141 -5.98 13.07 1.48
N HIS A 142 -5.11 12.15 1.93
CA HIS A 142 -3.66 12.34 1.89
C HIS A 142 -3.03 12.04 0.53
N TYR A 143 -3.58 11.09 -0.24
CA TYR A 143 -2.92 10.50 -1.41
C TYR A 143 -3.75 10.47 -2.70
N GLN A 144 -4.88 11.20 -2.78
CA GLN A 144 -5.67 11.32 -4.02
C GLN A 144 -4.98 12.07 -5.18
N ALA A 145 -3.98 12.92 -4.88
CA ALA A 145 -3.44 13.86 -5.86
C ALA A 145 -2.86 13.19 -7.13
N PRO A 146 -2.03 12.12 -7.04
CA PRO A 146 -1.48 11.48 -8.23
C PRO A 146 -2.53 10.89 -9.19
N MET A 147 -3.68 10.46 -8.66
CA MET A 147 -4.79 9.93 -9.47
C MET A 147 -5.61 11.04 -10.11
N LYS A 148 -5.78 12.17 -9.42
CA LYS A 148 -6.60 13.29 -9.91
C LYS A 148 -5.84 14.24 -10.83
N ILE A 149 -4.52 14.38 -10.68
CA ILE A 149 -3.75 15.38 -11.42
C ILE A 149 -3.75 15.12 -12.92
N SER A 150 -3.68 13.85 -13.35
CA SER A 150 -3.69 13.48 -14.77
C SER A 150 -5.04 13.72 -15.41
N MET A 151 -6.14 13.58 -14.66
CA MET A 151 -7.51 13.82 -15.13
C MET A 151 -7.81 15.29 -15.43
N VAL A 152 -6.93 16.21 -14.98
CA VAL A 152 -7.05 17.65 -15.28
C VAL A 152 -6.68 17.94 -16.74
N LEU A 153 -5.83 17.10 -17.33
CA LEU A 153 -5.50 17.17 -18.74
C LEU A 153 -6.75 16.74 -19.53
N GLY A 154 -7.21 17.60 -20.44
CA GLY A 154 -8.28 17.26 -21.39
C GLY A 154 -7.77 16.39 -22.53
N GLU A 155 -8.64 15.99 -23.45
CA GLU A 155 -8.19 15.37 -24.71
C GLU A 155 -7.38 16.40 -25.53
N ALA A 156 -6.21 16.00 -26.02
CA ALA A 156 -5.39 16.83 -26.88
C ALA A 156 -5.59 16.46 -28.37
N VAL A 157 -5.53 17.46 -29.26
CA VAL A 157 -5.61 17.23 -30.72
C VAL A 157 -4.30 16.65 -31.26
N SER A 158 -3.16 17.06 -30.70
CA SER A 158 -1.83 16.56 -31.02
C SER A 158 -1.28 15.72 -29.87
N GLU A 159 -0.32 14.85 -30.15
CA GLU A 159 0.44 14.15 -29.11
C GLU A 159 1.13 15.14 -28.16
N LYS A 160 1.09 14.82 -26.86
CA LYS A 160 1.66 15.60 -25.77
C LYS A 160 2.44 14.71 -24.83
N ASN A 161 3.66 15.14 -24.49
CA ASN A 161 4.51 14.42 -23.54
C ASN A 161 4.29 14.95 -22.12
N VAL A 162 3.84 14.07 -21.22
CA VAL A 162 3.70 14.34 -19.79
C VAL A 162 4.85 13.68 -19.06
N CYS A 163 5.80 14.47 -18.61
CA CYS A 163 6.99 13.97 -17.98
C CYS A 163 6.84 13.78 -16.47
N ILE A 164 7.55 12.80 -15.92
CA ILE A 164 7.66 12.58 -14.48
C ILE A 164 9.09 12.19 -14.10
N ALA A 165 9.54 12.70 -12.96
CA ALA A 165 10.86 12.46 -12.40
C ALA A 165 10.75 11.60 -11.11
N LYS A 166 11.07 12.19 -9.95
CA LYS A 166 11.10 11.57 -8.62
C LYS A 166 9.79 10.89 -8.17
N GLU A 167 8.66 11.25 -8.77
CA GLU A 167 7.33 10.74 -8.40
C GLU A 167 6.81 9.61 -9.31
N TRP A 168 7.66 9.05 -10.18
CA TRP A 168 7.27 8.08 -11.20
C TRP A 168 6.44 6.90 -10.66
N HIS A 169 6.73 6.44 -9.44
CA HIS A 169 6.10 5.30 -8.78
C HIS A 169 4.69 5.58 -8.23
N ARG A 170 4.24 6.85 -8.24
CA ARG A 170 2.93 7.25 -7.70
C ARG A 170 1.84 7.36 -8.75
N ILE A 171 2.20 7.48 -10.02
CA ILE A 171 1.24 7.62 -11.11
C ILE A 171 0.81 6.23 -11.59
N PRO A 172 -0.49 6.00 -11.83
CA PRO A 172 -1.03 4.69 -12.22
C PRO A 172 -0.57 4.16 -13.59
N GLY A 173 0.22 4.95 -14.34
CA GLY A 173 0.79 4.61 -15.64
C GLY A 173 0.11 5.30 -16.82
N ASN A 174 0.59 4.99 -18.02
CA ASN A 174 0.13 5.62 -19.27
C ASN A 174 -1.34 5.31 -19.61
N PHE A 175 -1.87 4.16 -19.19
CA PHE A 175 -3.26 3.75 -19.47
C PHE A 175 -4.33 4.68 -18.88
N PHE A 176 -3.97 5.45 -17.85
CA PHE A 176 -4.86 6.39 -17.17
C PHE A 176 -4.64 7.84 -17.61
N MET A 177 -3.82 8.05 -18.64
CA MET A 177 -3.67 9.36 -19.26
C MET A 177 -4.80 9.60 -20.29
N PRO A 178 -5.25 10.85 -20.45
CA PRO A 178 -6.17 11.21 -21.53
C PRO A 178 -5.59 10.87 -22.90
N LYS A 179 -6.45 10.76 -23.91
CA LYS A 179 -6.01 10.50 -25.29
C LYS A 179 -4.95 11.50 -25.74
N ASN A 180 -4.01 11.00 -26.55
CA ASN A 180 -2.87 11.74 -27.09
C ASN A 180 -1.92 12.31 -26.02
N HIS A 181 -1.96 11.81 -24.80
CA HIS A 181 -0.95 12.11 -23.77
C HIS A 181 -0.10 10.87 -23.50
N HIS A 182 1.22 11.05 -23.55
CA HIS A 182 2.20 10.00 -23.33
C HIS A 182 3.02 10.31 -22.07
N LEU A 183 2.96 9.42 -21.09
CA LEU A 183 3.77 9.49 -19.87
C LEU A 183 5.24 9.16 -20.19
N ARG A 184 6.13 10.12 -19.98
CA ARG A 184 7.57 9.97 -20.21
C ARG A 184 8.34 10.08 -18.90
N PHE A 185 9.42 9.32 -18.77
CA PHE A 185 10.29 9.40 -17.60
C PHE A 185 11.46 10.31 -17.89
N VAL A 186 11.77 11.24 -16.99
CA VAL A 186 12.99 12.04 -17.06
C VAL A 186 13.96 11.57 -15.98
N ARG A 187 15.24 11.89 -16.14
CA ARG A 187 16.29 11.49 -15.19
C ARG A 187 15.92 11.96 -13.77
N SER A 188 16.08 11.05 -12.79
CA SER A 188 15.89 11.31 -11.36
C SER A 188 16.99 10.60 -10.56
N SER A 189 16.95 10.65 -9.23
CA SER A 189 17.93 9.95 -8.38
C SER A 189 17.78 8.42 -8.45
N PHE A 190 16.67 7.94 -9.00
CA PHE A 190 16.42 6.51 -9.17
C PHE A 190 17.40 5.92 -10.19
N ASN A 191 18.19 4.95 -9.72
CA ASN A 191 19.22 4.26 -10.51
C ASN A 191 18.85 2.79 -10.81
N GLY A 192 17.56 2.47 -10.80
CA GLY A 192 17.05 1.15 -11.22
C GLY A 192 16.48 1.18 -12.63
N ILE A 193 15.99 0.03 -13.11
CA ILE A 193 15.31 -0.02 -14.41
C ILE A 193 13.89 0.54 -14.31
N LEU A 194 13.52 1.40 -15.25
CA LEU A 194 12.17 1.97 -15.34
C LEU A 194 11.27 1.13 -16.27
N PRO A 195 9.94 1.20 -16.11
CA PRO A 195 9.02 0.59 -17.06
C PRO A 195 9.20 1.16 -18.47
N ALA A 196 9.05 0.31 -19.49
CA ALA A 196 9.02 0.73 -20.88
C ALA A 196 7.62 0.56 -21.48
N TYR A 197 7.38 1.22 -22.60
CA TYR A 197 6.18 1.00 -23.40
C TYR A 197 6.17 -0.41 -23.99
N PHE A 198 4.98 -0.99 -24.09
CA PHE A 198 4.78 -2.19 -24.90
C PHE A 198 4.99 -1.84 -26.37
N ASP A 199 5.58 -2.77 -27.11
CA ASP A 199 5.69 -2.67 -28.55
C ASP A 199 4.30 -2.80 -29.19
N GLU A 200 4.01 -1.96 -30.20
CA GLU A 200 2.68 -1.89 -30.84
C GLU A 200 2.47 -3.01 -31.88
N THR A 201 3.44 -3.91 -32.06
CA THR A 201 3.29 -5.09 -32.90
C THR A 201 2.35 -6.14 -32.29
N LYS A 202 1.82 -7.04 -33.13
CA LYS A 202 0.96 -8.16 -32.69
C LYS A 202 1.59 -9.08 -31.63
N LYS A 203 2.92 -9.09 -31.51
CA LYS A 203 3.67 -9.89 -30.53
C LYS A 203 4.31 -9.03 -29.42
N GLY A 204 3.95 -7.76 -29.31
CA GLY A 204 4.65 -6.81 -28.46
C GLY A 204 4.67 -7.17 -26.96
N THR A 205 3.68 -7.93 -26.47
CA THR A 205 3.65 -8.41 -25.08
C THR A 205 4.58 -9.59 -24.80
N ALA A 206 5.05 -10.29 -25.84
CA ALA A 206 5.92 -11.45 -25.74
C ALA A 206 7.34 -11.17 -26.27
N LEU A 207 7.58 -9.97 -26.80
CA LEU A 207 8.86 -9.56 -27.33
C LEU A 207 9.85 -9.35 -26.18
N VAL A 208 10.99 -10.03 -26.24
CA VAL A 208 12.08 -9.79 -25.31
C VAL A 208 12.92 -8.65 -25.86
N HIS A 209 13.06 -7.59 -25.08
CA HIS A 209 13.81 -6.41 -25.49
C HIS A 209 15.23 -6.42 -24.92
N ASN A 210 16.21 -6.07 -25.76
CA ASN A 210 17.63 -6.03 -25.39
C ASN A 210 17.98 -4.94 -24.36
N TYR A 211 17.09 -3.98 -24.15
CA TYR A 211 17.28 -2.89 -23.19
C TYR A 211 16.87 -3.24 -21.76
N PHE A 212 16.27 -4.41 -21.53
CA PHE A 212 16.00 -4.94 -20.19
C PHE A 212 17.15 -5.85 -19.73
N ASN A 213 17.43 -5.85 -18.43
CA ASN A 213 18.44 -6.69 -17.80
C ASN A 213 17.87 -7.37 -16.55
N ASP A 214 18.52 -8.46 -16.11
CA ASP A 214 18.10 -9.28 -14.97
C ASP A 214 18.66 -8.77 -13.62
N MET A 215 19.29 -7.60 -13.60
CA MET A 215 20.01 -7.04 -12.45
C MET A 215 19.41 -5.71 -11.96
N ASN A 216 18.27 -5.28 -12.49
CA ASN A 216 17.64 -4.00 -12.19
C ASN A 216 18.59 -2.80 -12.43
N LEU A 217 19.52 -2.91 -13.38
CA LEU A 217 20.42 -1.83 -13.76
C LEU A 217 19.67 -0.77 -14.57
N PRO A 218 20.05 0.52 -14.44
CA PRO A 218 19.40 1.59 -15.16
C PRO A 218 19.65 1.48 -16.66
N SER A 219 18.70 1.95 -17.45
CA SER A 219 18.78 1.97 -18.91
C SER A 219 18.28 3.31 -19.44
N ASP A 220 19.09 3.97 -20.27
CA ASP A 220 18.78 5.29 -20.82
C ASP A 220 17.66 5.24 -21.86
N TYR A 221 17.32 4.06 -22.37
CA TYR A 221 16.23 3.88 -23.33
C TYR A 221 14.87 4.38 -22.83
N MET A 222 14.60 4.24 -21.51
CA MET A 222 13.34 4.67 -20.91
C MET A 222 13.33 6.16 -20.59
N LEU A 223 14.49 6.82 -20.65
CA LEU A 223 14.63 8.22 -20.32
C LEU A 223 14.31 9.09 -21.52
N PHE A 224 13.57 10.15 -21.24
CA PHE A 224 13.14 11.15 -22.20
C PHE A 224 13.81 12.49 -21.88
N ASN A 225 14.02 13.30 -22.92
CA ASN A 225 14.64 14.60 -22.78
C ASN A 225 13.68 15.59 -22.12
N LEU A 226 14.11 16.22 -21.02
CA LEU A 226 13.30 17.19 -20.28
C LEU A 226 12.85 18.37 -21.16
N THR A 227 13.66 18.75 -22.15
CA THR A 227 13.35 19.86 -23.07
C THR A 227 12.28 19.52 -24.10
N GLU A 228 11.87 18.27 -24.23
CA GLU A 228 10.81 17.82 -25.14
C GLU A 228 9.47 17.60 -24.42
N CYS A 229 9.44 17.81 -23.11
CA CYS A 229 8.25 17.68 -22.28
C CYS A 229 7.31 18.88 -22.49
N ASP A 230 6.04 18.62 -22.81
CA ASP A 230 4.99 19.65 -22.83
C ASP A 230 4.49 19.94 -21.41
N PHE A 231 4.35 18.89 -20.61
CA PHE A 231 3.91 18.94 -19.22
C PHE A 231 4.88 18.20 -18.32
N LEU A 232 4.94 18.59 -17.05
CA LEU A 232 5.75 17.94 -16.03
C LEU A 232 4.94 17.82 -14.73
N ILE A 233 4.99 16.65 -14.10
CA ILE A 233 4.38 16.43 -12.79
C ILE A 233 5.47 16.41 -11.73
N ASP A 234 5.33 17.26 -10.72
CA ASP A 234 6.33 17.48 -9.68
C ASP A 234 5.68 17.63 -8.30
N SER A 235 6.41 17.23 -7.26
CA SER A 235 6.02 17.43 -5.86
C SER A 235 6.88 18.51 -5.20
N ASP A 236 6.20 19.47 -4.57
CA ASP A 236 6.79 20.61 -3.88
C ASP A 236 6.44 20.56 -2.39
N PHE A 237 7.42 20.15 -1.58
CA PHE A 237 7.36 20.16 -0.11
C PHE A 237 8.12 21.35 0.51
N GLY A 238 8.40 22.40 -0.28
CA GLY A 238 9.15 23.58 0.16
C GLY A 238 10.68 23.49 -0.01
N GLU A 239 11.15 22.48 -0.75
CA GLU A 239 12.57 22.33 -1.12
C GLU A 239 13.00 23.47 -2.05
N LYS A 240 14.28 23.90 -1.97
CA LYS A 240 14.80 24.98 -2.84
C LYS A 240 15.14 24.43 -4.23
N TYR A 241 14.90 25.24 -5.26
CA TYR A 241 15.40 24.94 -6.62
C TYR A 241 16.93 25.03 -6.66
N ARG A 242 17.57 24.01 -7.23
CA ARG A 242 19.03 23.91 -7.37
C ARG A 242 19.37 23.30 -8.74
N ILE A 243 20.09 24.06 -9.56
CA ILE A 243 20.38 23.70 -10.97
C ILE A 243 21.24 22.44 -11.11
N HIS A 244 22.08 22.13 -10.12
CA HIS A 244 22.96 20.95 -10.13
C HIS A 244 22.38 19.75 -9.37
N ASP A 245 21.17 19.87 -8.84
CA ASP A 245 20.50 18.75 -8.22
C ASP A 245 19.89 17.85 -9.31
N ILE A 246 19.93 16.53 -9.10
CA ILE A 246 19.30 15.56 -10.00
C ILE A 246 17.78 15.60 -9.79
N GLU A 247 17.33 15.88 -8.57
CA GLU A 247 15.90 15.96 -8.21
C GLU A 247 15.50 17.40 -7.89
N GLN A 248 15.52 18.23 -8.93
CA GLN A 248 15.18 19.64 -8.80
C GLN A 248 13.71 19.81 -8.42
N ASN A 249 13.42 20.85 -7.63
CA ASN A 249 12.05 21.32 -7.43
C ASN A 249 11.62 22.15 -8.65
N TYR A 250 11.17 21.48 -9.71
CA TYR A 250 10.76 22.12 -10.97
C TYR A 250 9.60 23.09 -10.78
N SER A 251 8.77 22.88 -9.76
CA SER A 251 7.68 23.79 -9.40
C SER A 251 8.15 25.21 -9.03
N LYS A 252 9.42 25.37 -8.64
CA LYS A 252 10.02 26.68 -8.31
C LYS A 252 10.71 27.35 -9.52
N ASP A 253 10.98 26.61 -10.60
CA ASP A 253 11.53 27.17 -11.84
C ASP A 253 10.42 27.87 -12.65
N LYS A 254 10.16 29.13 -12.29
CA LYS A 254 9.17 29.98 -12.95
C LYS A 254 9.61 30.45 -14.34
N SER A 255 10.88 30.29 -14.72
CA SER A 255 11.37 30.64 -16.05
C SER A 255 10.90 29.64 -17.09
N THR A 256 11.04 28.35 -16.80
CA THR A 256 10.70 27.27 -17.76
C THR A 256 9.27 26.80 -17.60
N TRP A 257 8.73 26.80 -16.38
CA TRP A 257 7.48 26.13 -16.05
C TRP A 257 6.42 27.10 -15.54
N GLU A 258 5.16 26.82 -15.89
CA GLU A 258 3.96 27.46 -15.40
C GLU A 258 3.11 26.44 -14.64
N ILE A 259 2.67 26.75 -13.42
CA ILE A 259 1.82 25.86 -12.63
C ILE A 259 0.38 25.97 -13.15
N ILE A 260 -0.14 24.90 -13.76
CA ILE A 260 -1.54 24.82 -14.23
C ILE A 260 -2.46 24.47 -13.06
N LYS A 261 -2.05 23.48 -12.27
CA LYS A 261 -2.87 22.94 -11.19
C LYS A 261 -1.99 22.48 -10.05
N SER A 262 -2.41 22.82 -8.84
CA SER A 262 -1.85 22.29 -7.59
C SER A 262 -2.91 21.52 -6.84
N MET A 263 -2.52 20.39 -6.27
CA MET A 263 -3.33 19.59 -5.36
C MET A 263 -2.56 19.34 -4.07
N PRO A 264 -3.22 19.36 -2.90
CA PRO A 264 -2.56 19.06 -1.64
C PRO A 264 -2.11 17.60 -1.63
N PHE A 265 -0.87 17.36 -1.19
CA PHE A 265 -0.31 16.03 -1.06
C PHE A 265 0.52 15.94 0.21
N LEU A 266 0.30 14.88 0.99
CA LEU A 266 0.83 14.81 2.35
C LEU A 266 2.35 14.60 2.37
N ASP A 267 3.05 15.40 3.18
CA ASP A 267 4.48 15.21 3.46
C ASP A 267 4.66 14.13 4.52
N SER A 268 5.17 12.97 4.09
CA SER A 268 5.43 11.84 4.97
C SER A 268 6.54 12.06 5.98
N LYS A 269 7.52 12.94 5.70
CA LYS A 269 8.71 13.14 6.54
C LYS A 269 8.38 13.93 7.81
N VAL A 270 7.48 14.91 7.71
CA VAL A 270 7.15 15.82 8.82
C VAL A 270 5.85 15.45 9.53
N SER A 271 4.95 14.72 8.86
CA SER A 271 3.65 14.35 9.43
C SER A 271 3.75 13.17 10.39
N SER A 272 2.88 13.14 11.40
CA SER A 272 2.79 12.01 12.34
C SER A 272 2.42 10.69 11.63
N SER A 273 3.10 9.60 11.99
CA SER A 273 2.85 8.26 11.43
C SER A 273 1.41 7.79 11.70
N PHE A 274 0.88 8.03 12.90
CA PHE A 274 -0.49 7.62 13.26
C PHE A 274 -1.55 8.37 12.46
N PHE A 275 -1.46 9.70 12.40
CA PHE A 275 -2.44 10.53 11.68
C PHE A 275 -2.29 10.46 10.16
N ARG A 276 -1.17 9.94 9.65
CA ARG A 276 -1.04 9.52 8.25
C ARG A 276 -1.84 8.25 7.95
N ALA A 277 -1.83 7.30 8.88
CA ALA A 277 -2.48 6.01 8.74
C ALA A 277 -4.00 6.06 8.98
N PHE A 278 -4.44 6.88 9.94
CA PHE A 278 -5.84 7.01 10.34
C PHE A 278 -6.29 8.46 10.37
N TYR A 279 -7.49 8.71 9.85
CA TYR A 279 -8.10 10.03 9.84
C TYR A 279 -9.04 10.20 11.04
N VAL A 280 -8.79 11.24 11.81
CA VAL A 280 -9.64 11.70 12.92
C VAL A 280 -10.06 13.13 12.61
N PRO A 281 -11.37 13.40 12.42
CA PRO A 281 -11.87 14.73 12.11
C PRO A 281 -11.35 15.78 13.11
N LEU A 282 -10.99 16.97 12.62
CA LEU A 282 -10.49 18.12 13.38
C LEU A 282 -9.13 17.95 14.10
N ILE A 283 -8.70 16.72 14.36
CA ILE A 283 -7.45 16.40 15.06
C ILE A 283 -6.33 16.12 14.06
N SER A 284 -6.58 15.29 13.04
CA SER A 284 -5.55 14.90 12.07
C SER A 284 -4.88 16.10 11.40
N THR A 285 -5.66 17.13 11.06
CA THR A 285 -5.16 18.36 10.39
C THR A 285 -4.13 19.14 11.20
N LYS A 286 -4.07 18.96 12.52
CA LYS A 286 -3.06 19.60 13.38
C LYS A 286 -1.70 18.89 13.32
N TYR A 287 -1.70 17.62 12.95
CA TYR A 287 -0.52 16.74 12.98
C TYR A 287 -0.08 16.24 11.59
N THR A 288 -0.80 16.63 10.55
CA THR A 288 -0.44 16.36 9.16
C THR A 288 -0.06 17.65 8.44
N LYS A 289 1.07 17.63 7.73
CA LYS A 289 1.53 18.71 6.87
C LYS A 289 1.44 18.28 5.42
N PHE A 290 1.06 19.22 4.57
CA PHE A 290 0.88 18.98 3.15
C PHE A 290 1.85 19.86 2.35
N GLY A 291 2.44 19.28 1.31
CA GLY A 291 3.01 20.00 0.19
C GLY A 291 2.01 20.07 -0.96
N ASN A 292 2.53 20.45 -2.13
CA ASN A 292 1.75 20.56 -3.36
C ASN A 292 2.21 19.52 -4.38
N PHE A 293 1.28 18.79 -4.96
CA PHE A 293 1.48 17.99 -6.16
C PHE A 293 1.03 18.81 -7.36
N ASN A 294 1.98 19.20 -8.20
CA ASN A 294 1.79 20.21 -9.23
C ASN A 294 1.82 19.58 -10.62
N LEU A 295 0.90 20.06 -11.47
CA LEU A 295 0.97 19.91 -12.91
C LEU A 295 1.54 21.20 -13.50
N LEU A 296 2.67 21.05 -14.16
CA LEU A 296 3.42 22.14 -14.76
C LEU A 296 3.26 22.09 -16.28
N LYS A 297 3.05 23.24 -16.91
CA LYS A 297 3.13 23.45 -18.36
C LYS A 297 4.47 24.05 -18.70
N ARG A 298 5.09 23.60 -19.77
CA ARG A 298 6.27 24.28 -20.28
C ARG A 298 5.88 25.62 -20.93
N LYS A 299 6.59 26.68 -20.58
CA LYS A 299 6.49 27.97 -21.26
C LYS A 299 7.17 27.87 -22.62
N LYS A 300 6.52 28.45 -23.62
CA LYS A 300 7.11 28.61 -24.96
C LYS A 300 8.02 29.82 -24.98
#